data_AF-A0A9P5W566-F1
#
_entry.id   AF-A0A9P5W566-F1
#
_cell.length_a   1.000
_cell.length_b   1.000
_cell.length_c   1.000
_cell.angle_alpha   90.00
_cell.angle_beta   90.00
_cell.angle_gamma   90.00
#
_symmetry.space_group_name_H-M   'P 1'
#
loop_
_entity.id
_entity.type
_entity.pdbx_description
1 polymer ?
#
loop_
_entity_poly.entity_id
_entity_poly.type
_entity_poly.pdbx_seq_one_letter_code
_entity_poly.pdbx_strand_id
1 'polypeptide(L)'
;MLYPVPRGGFGTKQFNHKLHQFIGYEGFKYPCGGYPKGPVTELQAGQLIDVRFWTMAMVTEGHNMKKLLPKSKEQARHGGGMCEFSLSYDGGKNFYVIATYTKSCPDASYKWPVRIPDNVPSCDEPGQCLFAWSWTAALVPQFYHNCADVKVNGVKKGRLPSKKIRLYDFGRNPRKSFPGDGTGLGKGKKKKIQRAGPGPNKREVIEASRKKSL
;
A
#
# COMPACT_ATOMS: atom_id res chain seq x y z
N MET A 1 -5.89 3.74 -2.02
CA MET A 1 -6.41 3.05 -0.82
C MET A 1 -7.82 3.54 -0.50
N LEU A 2 -8.67 2.76 0.16
CA LEU A 2 -10.01 3.14 0.64
C LEU A 2 -10.09 3.28 2.16
N TYR A 3 -9.40 2.41 2.90
CA TYR A 3 -9.31 2.46 4.36
C TYR A 3 -7.88 2.10 4.82
N PRO A 4 -7.28 2.82 5.78
CA PRO A 4 -7.73 4.13 6.30
C PRO A 4 -7.89 5.15 5.16
N VAL A 5 -8.75 6.15 5.32
CA VAL A 5 -9.06 7.07 4.20
C VAL A 5 -7.80 7.87 3.87
N PRO A 6 -7.20 7.70 2.66
CA PRO A 6 -5.96 8.39 2.35
C PRO A 6 -6.21 9.87 2.06
N ARG A 7 -5.14 10.66 2.15
CA ARG A 7 -5.07 12.00 1.57
C ARG A 7 -5.43 11.95 0.08
N GLY A 8 -6.32 12.82 -0.38
CA GLY A 8 -6.86 12.76 -1.75
C GLY A 8 -7.73 11.54 -2.04
N GLY A 9 -8.11 10.78 -1.00
CA GLY A 9 -8.92 9.57 -1.05
C GLY A 9 -10.36 9.80 -1.49
N PHE A 10 -11.00 8.74 -1.98
CA PHE A 10 -12.43 8.73 -2.26
C PHE A 10 -13.22 9.24 -1.05
N GLY A 11 -14.18 10.14 -1.28
CA GLY A 11 -14.97 10.80 -0.22
C GLY A 11 -14.33 12.04 0.40
N THR A 12 -13.11 12.43 0.00
CA THR A 12 -12.48 13.69 0.44
C THR A 12 -12.71 14.82 -0.56
N LYS A 13 -12.60 16.09 -0.12
CA LYS A 13 -12.70 17.27 -1.01
C LYS A 13 -11.63 17.30 -2.11
N GLN A 14 -10.50 16.63 -1.89
CA GLN A 14 -9.37 16.57 -2.82
C GLN A 14 -9.44 15.38 -3.78
N PHE A 15 -10.48 14.54 -3.67
CA PHE A 15 -10.66 13.42 -4.58
C PHE A 15 -10.95 13.92 -6.00
N ASN A 16 -10.04 13.60 -6.91
CA ASN A 16 -10.11 14.03 -8.31
C ASN A 16 -9.86 12.87 -9.28
N HIS A 17 -10.10 11.64 -8.82
CA HIS A 17 -9.80 10.40 -9.54
C HIS A 17 -8.32 10.15 -9.88
N LYS A 18 -7.39 11.08 -9.62
CA LYS A 18 -5.95 10.94 -9.96
C LYS A 18 -5.09 10.30 -8.87
N LEU A 19 -5.66 9.90 -7.73
CA LEU A 19 -4.92 9.27 -6.61
C LEU A 19 -4.13 8.01 -7.02
N HIS A 20 -4.53 7.37 -8.12
CA HIS A 20 -3.88 6.19 -8.69
C HIS A 20 -2.66 6.53 -9.57
N GLN A 21 -2.17 7.77 -9.59
CA GLN A 21 -0.97 8.15 -10.34
C GLN A 21 0.32 7.85 -9.57
N PHE A 22 1.37 7.50 -10.31
CA PHE A 22 2.68 7.17 -9.72
C PHE A 22 3.46 8.43 -9.36
N ILE A 23 4.37 8.28 -8.40
CA ILE A 23 5.24 9.37 -7.94
C ILE A 23 6.17 9.81 -9.08
N GLY A 24 6.25 11.12 -9.31
CA GLY A 24 7.02 11.73 -10.39
C GLY A 24 6.21 12.01 -11.67
N TYR A 25 4.99 11.45 -11.79
CA TYR A 25 4.08 11.78 -12.89
C TYR A 25 3.34 13.09 -12.61
N GLU A 26 3.24 14.00 -13.59
CA GLU A 26 2.39 15.22 -13.54
C GLU A 26 2.38 15.97 -12.19
N GLY A 27 3.53 16.08 -11.52
CA GLY A 27 3.65 16.81 -10.24
C GLY A 27 3.26 16.03 -8.98
N PHE A 28 2.93 14.74 -9.06
CA PHE A 28 2.77 13.87 -7.90
C PHE A 28 4.11 13.65 -7.20
N LYS A 29 4.18 13.98 -5.91
CA LYS A 29 5.45 14.02 -5.15
C LYS A 29 5.47 12.99 -4.03
N TYR A 30 6.66 12.51 -3.71
CA TYR A 30 6.88 11.77 -2.48
C TYR A 30 7.09 12.75 -1.30
N PRO A 31 6.56 12.47 -0.10
CA PRO A 31 5.66 11.37 0.24
C PRO A 31 4.18 11.69 -0.05
N CYS A 32 3.31 10.69 0.15
CA CYS A 32 1.86 10.80 0.12
C CYS A 32 1.22 11.35 -1.17
N GLY A 33 1.92 11.28 -2.30
CA GLY A 33 1.46 11.84 -3.58
C GLY A 33 1.48 13.37 -3.64
N GLY A 34 1.99 14.05 -2.59
CA GLY A 34 1.95 15.51 -2.47
C GLY A 34 0.59 16.07 -2.03
N TYR A 35 -0.36 15.21 -1.66
CA TYR A 35 -1.67 15.67 -1.18
C TYR A 35 -1.57 16.32 0.21
N PRO A 36 -2.40 17.35 0.48
CA PRO A 36 -2.51 17.95 1.81
C PRO A 36 -3.06 16.94 2.83
N LYS A 37 -2.97 17.28 4.12
CA LYS A 37 -3.52 16.47 5.21
C LYS A 37 -5.00 16.14 4.96
N GLY A 38 -5.35 14.89 5.22
CA GLY A 38 -6.68 14.33 5.00
C GLY A 38 -7.45 14.16 6.32
N PRO A 39 -8.59 13.45 6.27
CA PRO A 39 -9.30 13.05 7.48
C PRO A 39 -8.43 12.13 8.34
N VAL A 40 -8.55 12.25 9.66
CA VAL A 40 -7.82 11.41 10.62
C VAL A 40 -8.61 10.14 10.89
N THR A 41 -7.96 8.98 10.75
CA THR A 41 -8.53 7.68 11.15
C THR A 41 -7.94 7.24 12.49
N GLU A 42 -8.79 6.91 13.47
CA GLU A 42 -8.32 6.31 14.72
C GLU A 42 -8.01 4.83 14.54
N LEU A 43 -6.84 4.42 15.04
CA LEU A 43 -6.34 3.07 15.03
C LEU A 43 -5.87 2.67 16.43
N GLN A 44 -5.83 1.37 16.71
CA GLN A 44 -5.33 0.82 17.97
C GLN A 44 -4.16 -0.13 17.72
N ALA A 45 -3.18 -0.16 18.63
CA ALA A 45 -2.18 -1.22 18.63
C ALA A 45 -2.85 -2.60 18.70
N GLY A 46 -2.38 -3.52 17.86
CA GLY A 46 -2.99 -4.84 17.70
C GLY A 46 -4.31 -4.88 16.94
N GLN A 47 -4.78 -3.76 16.40
CA GLN A 47 -5.93 -3.77 15.50
C GLN A 47 -5.56 -4.46 14.19
N LEU A 48 -6.42 -5.37 13.74
CA LEU A 48 -6.37 -5.92 12.38
C LEU A 48 -7.28 -5.09 11.48
N ILE A 49 -6.73 -4.48 10.44
CA ILE A 49 -7.51 -3.70 9.47
C ILE A 49 -7.51 -4.35 8.10
N ASP A 50 -8.66 -4.33 7.43
CA ASP A 50 -8.78 -4.80 6.05
C ASP A 50 -8.55 -3.62 5.08
N VAL A 51 -7.35 -3.53 4.52
CA VAL A 51 -7.08 -2.52 3.49
C VAL A 51 -7.76 -2.93 2.18
N ARG A 52 -8.42 -1.96 1.55
CA ARG A 52 -9.04 -2.10 0.22
C ARG A 52 -8.55 -1.00 -0.71
N PHE A 53 -8.66 -1.24 -2.01
CA PHE A 53 -8.25 -0.30 -3.05
C PHE A 53 -9.45 0.19 -3.84
N TRP A 54 -9.40 1.47 -4.20
CA TRP A 54 -10.35 2.08 -5.12
C TRP A 54 -9.87 1.87 -6.55
N THR A 55 -10.80 1.67 -7.47
CA THR A 55 -10.55 1.55 -8.92
C THR A 55 -11.71 2.20 -9.67
N MET A 56 -11.46 2.66 -10.91
CA MET A 56 -12.52 3.15 -11.80
C MET A 56 -13.64 2.14 -12.02
N ALA A 57 -13.33 0.83 -11.94
CA ALA A 57 -14.35 -0.22 -12.02
C ALA A 57 -15.42 -0.11 -10.92
N MET A 58 -15.11 0.55 -9.79
CA MET A 58 -16.12 0.81 -8.75
C MET A 58 -17.13 1.87 -9.18
N VAL A 59 -16.76 2.79 -10.06
CA VAL A 59 -17.68 3.83 -10.57
C VAL A 59 -18.61 3.20 -11.61
N THR A 60 -18.07 2.40 -12.52
CA THR A 60 -18.84 1.74 -13.59
C THR A 60 -19.79 0.65 -13.05
N GLU A 61 -19.46 0.02 -11.93
CA GLU A 61 -20.28 -1.03 -11.29
C GLU A 61 -21.19 -0.51 -10.15
N GLY A 62 -21.39 0.81 -10.04
CA GLY A 62 -22.28 1.41 -9.03
C GLY A 62 -21.84 1.16 -7.59
N HIS A 63 -20.53 1.16 -7.34
CA HIS A 63 -19.88 0.88 -6.06
C HIS A 63 -20.17 -0.52 -5.48
N ASN A 64 -20.68 -1.45 -6.29
CA ASN A 64 -20.93 -2.81 -5.86
C ASN A 64 -19.64 -3.64 -5.85
N MET A 65 -19.02 -3.75 -4.67
CA MET A 65 -17.80 -4.54 -4.47
C MET A 65 -17.93 -6.03 -4.87
N LYS A 66 -19.14 -6.60 -4.91
CA LYS A 66 -19.35 -7.99 -5.38
C LYS A 66 -19.28 -8.12 -6.90
N LYS A 67 -19.51 -7.02 -7.63
CA LYS A 67 -19.42 -6.96 -9.10
C LYS A 67 -18.03 -6.59 -9.61
N LEU A 68 -17.11 -6.19 -8.72
CA LEU A 68 -15.67 -6.10 -9.01
C LEU A 68 -15.10 -7.51 -9.21
N LEU A 69 -15.44 -8.13 -10.33
CA LEU A 69 -14.95 -9.44 -10.72
C LEU A 69 -13.42 -9.36 -10.94
N PRO A 70 -12.66 -10.41 -10.61
CA PRO A 70 -11.21 -10.49 -10.85
C PRO A 70 -10.82 -10.42 -12.34
N LYS A 71 -11.80 -10.35 -13.25
CA LYS A 71 -11.64 -10.16 -14.70
C LYS A 71 -11.94 -8.73 -15.17
N SER A 72 -12.27 -7.79 -14.27
CA SER A 72 -12.45 -6.39 -14.69
C SER A 72 -11.13 -5.86 -15.28
N LYS A 73 -11.17 -5.49 -16.56
CA LYS A 73 -10.00 -4.98 -17.30
C LYS A 73 -9.46 -3.65 -16.71
N GLU A 74 -10.23 -3.01 -15.83
CA GLU A 74 -10.08 -1.62 -15.38
C GLU A 74 -9.41 -1.45 -14.00
N GLN A 75 -8.71 -2.45 -13.47
CA GLN A 75 -7.94 -2.27 -12.24
C GLN A 75 -6.55 -1.67 -12.48
N ALA A 76 -6.06 -1.70 -13.73
CA ALA A 76 -4.73 -1.19 -14.13
C ALA A 76 -3.59 -1.60 -13.17
N ARG A 77 -3.69 -2.78 -12.54
CA ARG A 77 -2.76 -3.21 -11.49
C ARG A 77 -1.36 -3.56 -11.98
N HIS A 78 -1.01 -3.28 -13.24
CA HIS A 78 0.29 -3.57 -13.86
C HIS A 78 0.89 -4.95 -13.52
N GLY A 79 0.06 -6.01 -13.56
CA GLY A 79 0.47 -7.38 -13.22
C GLY A 79 0.61 -7.69 -11.72
N GLY A 80 0.23 -6.73 -10.87
CA GLY A 80 0.46 -6.68 -9.43
C GLY A 80 1.80 -6.01 -9.12
N GLY A 81 2.55 -6.58 -8.20
CA GLY A 81 3.82 -6.06 -7.73
C GLY A 81 3.98 -6.26 -6.23
N MET A 82 4.76 -5.38 -5.63
CA MET A 82 5.01 -5.42 -4.19
C MET A 82 4.33 -4.24 -3.52
N CYS A 83 3.42 -4.54 -2.60
CA CYS A 83 2.91 -3.57 -1.66
C CYS A 83 3.65 -3.65 -0.34
N GLU A 84 3.97 -2.49 0.22
CA GLU A 84 4.41 -2.34 1.60
C GLU A 84 3.42 -1.43 2.32
N PHE A 85 2.96 -1.88 3.48
CA PHE A 85 2.18 -1.08 4.42
C PHE A 85 3.08 -0.66 5.56
N SER A 86 3.03 0.61 5.94
CA SER A 86 4.00 1.19 6.86
C SER A 86 3.41 2.29 7.73
N LEU A 87 4.08 2.55 8.85
CA LEU A 87 3.77 3.66 9.74
C LEU A 87 4.88 4.71 9.67
N SER A 88 4.50 5.99 9.69
CA SER A 88 5.40 7.12 9.92
C SER A 88 4.91 7.90 11.14
N TYR A 89 5.81 8.25 12.04
CA TYR A 89 5.53 9.03 13.25
C TYR A 89 6.30 10.36 13.24
N ASP A 90 6.85 10.73 12.07
CA ASP A 90 7.70 11.92 11.89
C ASP A 90 7.27 12.76 10.68
N GLY A 91 5.98 12.68 10.33
CA GLY A 91 5.37 13.47 9.27
C GLY A 91 5.75 13.02 7.86
N GLY A 92 6.12 11.75 7.70
CA GLY A 92 6.49 11.15 6.42
C GLY A 92 7.98 11.27 6.06
N LYS A 93 8.86 11.57 7.04
CA LYS A 93 10.31 11.53 6.81
C LYS A 93 10.80 10.08 6.76
N ASN A 94 10.30 9.22 7.65
CA ASN A 94 10.59 7.80 7.68
C ASN A 94 9.31 6.98 7.72
N PHE A 95 9.31 5.85 6.99
CA PHE A 95 8.20 4.90 6.97
C PHE A 95 8.71 3.51 7.34
N TYR A 96 8.10 2.90 8.35
CA TYR A 96 8.48 1.62 8.93
C TYR A 96 7.47 0.53 8.57
N VAL A 97 7.94 -0.51 7.90
CA VAL A 97 7.11 -1.57 7.30
C VAL A 97 6.49 -2.45 8.39
N ILE A 98 5.17 -2.60 8.33
CA ILE A 98 4.38 -3.48 9.20
C ILE A 98 3.78 -4.67 8.45
N ALA A 99 3.58 -4.56 7.14
CA ALA A 99 3.17 -5.68 6.30
C ALA A 99 3.75 -5.56 4.88
N THR A 100 4.00 -6.70 4.24
CA THR A 100 4.45 -6.79 2.85
C THR A 100 3.60 -7.82 2.13
N TYR A 101 3.11 -7.46 0.95
CA TYR A 101 2.45 -8.38 0.03
C TYR A 101 3.16 -8.30 -1.31
N THR A 102 3.51 -9.45 -1.87
CA THR A 102 4.28 -9.54 -3.11
C THR A 102 3.43 -10.12 -4.23
N LYS A 103 3.91 -9.95 -5.46
CA LYS A 103 3.36 -10.49 -6.70
C LYS A 103 2.00 -9.91 -7.08
N SER A 104 0.94 -10.09 -6.31
CA SER A 104 -0.43 -9.83 -6.74
C SER A 104 -0.99 -8.48 -6.31
N CYS A 105 -0.36 -7.82 -5.33
CA CYS A 105 -0.83 -6.57 -4.77
C CYS A 105 -0.47 -5.36 -5.67
N PRO A 106 -1.38 -4.37 -5.84
CA PRO A 106 -2.75 -4.31 -5.33
C PRO A 106 -3.74 -5.08 -6.21
N ASP A 107 -4.82 -5.55 -5.60
CA ASP A 107 -6.00 -6.10 -6.29
C ASP A 107 -7.25 -5.60 -5.55
N ALA A 108 -8.09 -4.83 -6.24
CA ALA A 108 -9.25 -4.16 -5.66
C ALA A 108 -10.39 -5.14 -5.34
N SER A 109 -10.39 -6.33 -5.94
CA SER A 109 -11.37 -7.38 -5.64
C SER A 109 -11.13 -8.03 -4.27
N TYR A 110 -9.99 -7.78 -3.62
CA TYR A 110 -9.59 -8.44 -2.38
C TYR A 110 -9.41 -7.46 -1.22
N LYS A 111 -9.52 -8.02 -0.01
CA LYS A 111 -9.09 -7.39 1.23
C LYS A 111 -7.63 -7.77 1.50
N TRP A 112 -6.88 -6.81 2.03
CA TRP A 112 -5.47 -6.96 2.37
C TRP A 112 -5.33 -6.70 3.87
N PRO A 113 -5.40 -7.74 4.70
CA PRO A 113 -5.35 -7.57 6.15
C PRO A 113 -3.98 -7.05 6.58
N VAL A 114 -3.96 -6.05 7.46
CA VAL A 114 -2.76 -5.46 8.02
C VAL A 114 -2.96 -5.31 9.52
N ARG A 115 -2.12 -5.98 10.31
CA ARG A 115 -2.11 -5.79 11.76
C ARG A 115 -1.27 -4.56 12.10
N ILE A 116 -1.84 -3.62 12.84
CA ILE A 116 -1.06 -2.61 13.55
C ILE A 116 -0.30 -3.35 14.66
N PRO A 117 1.04 -3.29 14.74
CA PRO A 117 1.79 -4.09 15.71
C PRO A 117 1.33 -3.81 17.15
N ASP A 118 1.33 -4.82 18.02
CA ASP A 118 0.75 -4.70 19.37
C ASP A 118 1.58 -3.77 20.28
N ASN A 119 2.83 -3.49 19.90
CA ASN A 119 3.78 -2.74 20.70
C ASN A 119 4.19 -1.39 20.08
N VAL A 120 3.42 -0.84 19.15
CA VAL A 120 3.67 0.52 18.64
C VAL A 120 3.38 1.57 19.72
N PRO A 121 4.13 2.69 19.77
CA PRO A 121 3.82 3.78 20.68
C PRO A 121 2.54 4.51 20.24
N SER A 122 1.94 5.25 21.17
CA SER A 122 0.86 6.18 20.82
C SER A 122 1.38 7.30 19.92
N CYS A 123 0.52 7.78 19.03
CA CYS A 123 0.80 8.91 18.15
C CYS A 123 -0.52 9.59 17.79
N ASP A 124 -0.69 10.83 18.24
CA ASP A 124 -1.90 11.64 18.04
C ASP A 124 -1.60 13.02 17.45
N GLU A 125 -0.32 13.34 17.24
CA GLU A 125 0.14 14.60 16.67
C GLU A 125 -0.35 14.78 15.21
N PRO A 126 -1.21 15.80 14.94
CA PRO A 126 -1.84 15.97 13.64
C PRO A 126 -0.85 16.10 12.47
N GLY A 127 -0.88 15.11 11.59
CA GLY A 127 -0.02 15.05 10.40
C GLY A 127 1.41 14.59 10.64
N GLN A 128 1.76 14.14 11.86
CA GLN A 128 2.98 13.37 12.10
C GLN A 128 2.75 11.87 11.90
N CYS A 129 1.58 11.39 12.31
CA CYS A 129 1.22 9.98 12.36
C CYS A 129 0.53 9.56 11.06
N LEU A 130 1.20 8.75 10.24
CA LEU A 130 0.71 8.33 8.93
C LEU A 130 0.68 6.81 8.81
N PHE A 131 -0.40 6.29 8.25
CA PHE A 131 -0.44 4.95 7.68
C PHE A 131 -0.23 5.07 6.18
N ALA A 132 0.78 4.42 5.63
CA ALA A 132 1.12 4.51 4.22
C ALA A 132 1.04 3.17 3.51
N TRP A 133 0.52 3.23 2.28
CA TRP A 133 0.60 2.19 1.28
C TRP A 133 1.60 2.62 0.20
N SER A 134 2.60 1.78 -0.02
CA SER A 134 3.56 1.89 -1.12
C SER A 134 3.36 0.72 -2.07
N TRP A 135 3.49 0.94 -3.38
CA TRP A 135 3.43 -0.11 -4.39
C TRP A 135 4.50 0.08 -5.47
N THR A 136 5.33 -0.94 -5.63
CA THR A 136 6.27 -1.09 -6.76
C THR A 136 5.63 -2.01 -7.78
N ALA A 137 5.32 -1.48 -8.97
CA ALA A 137 4.62 -2.23 -10.02
C ALA A 137 5.48 -3.37 -10.60
N ALA A 138 4.82 -4.47 -10.99
CA ALA A 138 5.49 -5.64 -11.54
C ALA A 138 5.96 -5.43 -12.99
N LEU A 139 5.09 -4.90 -13.83
CA LEU A 139 5.33 -4.89 -15.28
C LEU A 139 5.93 -3.58 -15.79
N VAL A 140 5.94 -2.55 -14.95
CA VAL A 140 6.34 -1.19 -15.35
C VAL A 140 7.16 -0.54 -14.23
N PRO A 141 8.12 0.34 -14.56
CA PRO A 141 8.98 1.01 -13.59
C PRO A 141 8.25 2.16 -12.89
N GLN A 142 7.21 1.84 -12.12
CA GLN A 142 6.37 2.83 -11.45
C GLN A 142 6.27 2.53 -9.96
N PHE A 143 6.32 3.60 -9.17
CA PHE A 143 6.18 3.57 -7.72
C PHE A 143 5.00 4.45 -7.31
N TYR A 144 4.09 3.88 -6.54
CA TYR A 144 2.92 4.56 -6.00
C TYR A 144 3.06 4.66 -4.50
N HIS A 145 2.62 5.77 -3.93
CA HIS A 145 2.70 5.97 -2.49
C HIS A 145 1.58 6.91 -2.02
N ASN A 146 0.66 6.38 -1.22
CA ASN A 146 -0.42 7.16 -0.60
C ASN A 146 -0.36 7.00 0.92
N CYS A 147 -0.75 8.06 1.63
CA CYS A 147 -0.81 8.07 3.09
C CYS A 147 -2.22 8.41 3.56
N ALA A 148 -2.59 7.91 4.73
CA ALA A 148 -3.71 8.38 5.53
C ALA A 148 -3.17 9.01 6.82
N ASP A 149 -3.76 10.13 7.24
CA ASP A 149 -3.51 10.68 8.57
C ASP A 149 -4.22 9.77 9.58
N VAL A 150 -3.49 9.36 10.61
CA VAL A 150 -4.01 8.44 11.63
C VAL A 150 -3.74 8.96 13.02
N LYS A 151 -4.54 8.52 13.98
CA LYS A 151 -4.21 8.57 15.40
C LYS A 151 -4.04 7.14 15.86
N VAL A 152 -2.89 6.78 16.41
CA VAL A 152 -2.63 5.43 16.90
C VAL A 152 -2.68 5.46 18.43
N ASN A 153 -3.67 4.78 18.99
CA ASN A 153 -3.72 4.48 20.42
C ASN A 153 -2.80 3.28 20.67
N GLY A 154 -1.57 3.56 21.09
CA GLY A 154 -0.52 2.58 21.29
C GLY A 154 -0.27 2.27 22.76
N VAL A 155 0.91 1.71 23.04
CA VAL A 155 1.32 1.32 24.39
C VAL A 155 2.42 2.23 24.95
N LYS A 156 2.46 2.36 26.28
CA LYS A 156 3.56 3.06 26.96
C LYS A 156 4.88 2.35 26.67
N LYS A 157 5.94 3.12 26.37
CA LYS A 157 7.27 2.59 25.98
C LYS A 157 7.26 1.69 24.73
N GLY A 158 6.26 1.86 23.85
CA GLY A 158 6.21 1.20 22.55
C GLY A 158 7.37 1.58 21.64
N ARG A 159 7.57 0.80 20.58
CA ARG A 159 8.63 1.01 19.58
C ARG A 159 8.08 0.86 18.17
N LEU A 160 8.67 1.57 17.21
CA LEU A 160 8.37 1.38 15.80
C LEU A 160 9.18 0.21 15.22
N PRO A 161 8.69 -0.45 14.16
CA PRO A 161 9.49 -1.43 13.44
C PRO A 161 10.80 -0.83 12.95
N SER A 162 11.86 -1.65 12.88
CA SER A 162 13.17 -1.18 12.41
C SER A 162 13.26 -1.14 10.88
N LYS A 163 12.52 -2.01 10.19
CA LYS A 163 12.57 -2.13 8.73
C LYS A 163 11.88 -0.93 8.08
N LYS A 164 12.64 -0.14 7.32
CA LYS A 164 12.08 0.95 6.50
C LYS A 164 11.51 0.43 5.17
N ILE A 165 10.64 1.21 4.55
CA ILE A 165 10.15 0.93 3.19
C ILE A 165 11.31 0.85 2.21
N ARG A 166 11.12 0.09 1.13
CA ARG A 166 12.11 0.00 0.05
C ARG A 166 11.73 0.97 -1.07
N LEU A 167 12.60 1.95 -1.29
CA LEU A 167 12.52 2.83 -2.46
C LEU A 167 13.43 2.26 -3.55
N TYR A 168 12.92 2.24 -4.77
CA TYR A 168 13.64 1.73 -5.93
C TYR A 168 13.91 2.87 -6.90
N ASP A 169 15.19 3.06 -7.23
CA ASP A 169 15.58 3.90 -8.36
C ASP A 169 15.44 3.08 -9.65
N PHE A 170 14.42 3.43 -10.42
CA PHE A 170 14.15 2.80 -11.70
C PHE A 170 15.18 3.16 -12.78
N GLY A 171 15.92 4.27 -12.64
CA GLY A 171 16.99 4.71 -13.55
C GLY A 171 16.67 4.59 -15.04
N ARG A 172 17.71 4.60 -15.89
CA ARG A 172 17.62 4.25 -17.33
C ARG A 172 18.02 2.81 -17.63
N ASN A 173 18.36 2.01 -16.61
CA ASN A 173 18.95 0.69 -16.82
C ASN A 173 17.88 -0.41 -16.79
N PRO A 174 17.50 -0.99 -17.95
CA PRO A 174 16.43 -1.98 -18.06
C PRO A 174 16.77 -3.34 -17.45
N ARG A 175 17.99 -3.53 -16.90
CA ARG A 175 18.45 -4.79 -16.31
C ARG A 175 18.28 -4.89 -14.79
N LYS A 176 17.85 -3.82 -14.11
CA LYS A 176 17.60 -3.87 -12.66
C LYS A 176 16.30 -4.65 -12.40
N SER A 177 16.40 -5.76 -11.67
CA SER A 177 15.23 -6.50 -11.18
C SER A 177 14.72 -5.87 -9.89
N PHE A 178 13.40 -5.72 -9.74
CA PHE A 178 12.77 -5.12 -8.57
C PHE A 178 11.84 -6.13 -7.89
N PRO A 179 11.75 -6.16 -6.56
CA PRO A 179 10.72 -6.93 -5.88
C PRO A 179 9.33 -6.59 -6.40
N GLY A 180 8.70 -7.56 -7.06
CA GLY A 180 7.43 -7.38 -7.77
C GLY A 180 7.54 -7.60 -9.28
N ASP A 181 8.71 -7.46 -9.90
CA ASP A 181 8.94 -7.47 -11.36
C ASP A 181 8.60 -8.79 -12.10
N GLY A 182 8.07 -9.77 -11.38
CA GLY A 182 7.78 -11.12 -11.88
C GLY A 182 9.03 -11.92 -12.26
N THR A 183 10.25 -11.40 -12.03
CA THR A 183 11.52 -12.05 -12.38
C THR A 183 12.19 -12.77 -11.22
N GLY A 184 11.69 -12.63 -9.98
CA GLY A 184 12.22 -13.29 -8.78
C GLY A 184 11.30 -14.36 -8.19
N LEU A 185 11.55 -15.63 -8.53
CA LEU A 185 11.44 -16.87 -7.71
C LEU A 185 11.51 -18.18 -8.53
N GLY A 186 11.88 -18.13 -9.82
CA GLY A 186 12.17 -19.33 -10.62
C GLY A 186 13.64 -19.40 -11.03
N LYS A 187 14.40 -20.36 -10.49
CA LYS A 187 15.66 -20.77 -11.12
C LYS A 187 15.31 -21.44 -12.46
N GLY A 188 15.63 -20.80 -13.60
CA GLY A 188 15.42 -21.41 -14.91
C GLY A 188 15.47 -20.45 -16.10
N LYS A 189 16.09 -20.88 -17.21
CA LYS A 189 16.39 -20.11 -18.44
C LYS A 189 15.18 -19.76 -19.33
N LYS A 190 14.01 -19.48 -18.77
CA LYS A 190 12.87 -18.86 -19.50
C LYS A 190 12.16 -17.87 -18.59
N LYS A 191 12.68 -16.63 -18.50
CA LYS A 191 12.06 -15.51 -17.76
C LYS A 191 10.77 -15.05 -18.46
N LYS A 192 9.69 -15.85 -18.40
CA LYS A 192 8.35 -15.33 -18.65
C LYS A 192 7.99 -14.47 -17.45
N ILE A 193 7.64 -13.21 -17.68
CA ILE A 193 7.09 -12.35 -16.63
C ILE A 193 5.77 -12.99 -16.20
N GLN A 194 5.76 -13.68 -15.06
CA GLN A 194 4.56 -14.34 -14.59
C GLN A 194 3.62 -13.26 -14.06
N ARG A 195 2.49 -13.05 -14.75
CA ARG A 195 1.38 -12.31 -14.17
C ARG A 195 0.99 -13.04 -12.89
N ALA A 196 1.16 -12.39 -11.75
CA ALA A 196 0.72 -12.96 -10.50
C ALA A 196 -0.79 -13.17 -10.55
N GLY A 197 -1.25 -14.31 -10.04
CA GLY A 197 -2.67 -14.57 -9.83
C GLY A 197 -3.34 -13.49 -8.97
N PRO A 198 -4.67 -13.50 -8.88
CA PRO A 198 -5.40 -12.49 -8.12
C PRO A 198 -5.26 -12.70 -6.60
N GLY A 199 -5.38 -11.60 -5.85
CA GLY A 199 -5.49 -11.60 -4.39
C GLY A 199 -4.24 -12.00 -3.58
N PRO A 200 -4.26 -11.81 -2.26
CA PRO A 200 -3.12 -12.07 -1.39
C PRO A 200 -2.79 -13.56 -1.25
N ASN A 201 -1.50 -13.89 -1.10
CA ASN A 201 -1.10 -15.25 -0.75
C ASN A 201 -1.47 -15.58 0.71
N LYS A 202 -1.98 -16.78 0.98
CA LYS A 202 -2.31 -17.24 2.35
C LYS A 202 -1.16 -17.06 3.35
N ARG A 203 0.09 -17.30 2.96
CA ARG A 203 1.26 -17.13 3.84
C ARG A 203 1.49 -15.66 4.20
N GLU A 204 1.37 -14.76 3.21
CA GLU A 204 1.51 -13.32 3.41
C GLU A 204 0.37 -12.77 4.27
N VAL A 205 -0.85 -13.27 4.09
CA VAL A 205 -2.00 -12.96 4.97
C VAL A 205 -1.68 -13.36 6.41
N ILE A 206 -1.17 -14.56 6.62
CA ILE A 206 -0.81 -15.04 7.97
C ILE A 206 0.27 -14.13 8.57
N GLU A 207 1.33 -13.81 7.82
CA GLU A 207 2.40 -12.93 8.29
C GLU A 207 1.87 -11.53 8.65
N ALA A 208 1.13 -10.90 7.73
CA ALA A 208 0.57 -9.56 7.91
C ALA A 208 -0.49 -9.48 9.02
N SER A 209 -1.16 -10.60 9.34
CA SER A 209 -2.22 -10.66 10.35
C SER A 209 -1.74 -11.13 11.73
N ARG A 210 -0.60 -11.81 11.83
CA ARG A 210 -0.11 -12.42 13.08
C ARG A 210 1.13 -11.76 13.67
N LYS A 211 1.69 -10.72 13.04
CA LYS A 211 2.87 -10.01 13.55
C LYS A 211 2.51 -9.26 14.85
N LYS A 212 2.57 -9.97 15.98
CA LYS A 212 2.19 -9.47 17.32
C LYS A 212 3.21 -8.48 17.87
N SER A 213 4.50 -8.66 17.58
CA SER A 213 5.56 -7.73 17.96
C SER A 213 6.60 -7.58 16.85
N LEU A 214 7.36 -6.50 16.94
CA LEU A 214 8.44 -6.12 16.01
C LEU A 214 9.44 -7.24 15.73
#